data_AF-A0A0C6FRU6-F1
#
_entry.id   AF-A0A0C6FRU6-F1
#
_cell.length_a   1.000
_cell.length_b   1.000
_cell.length_c   1.000
_cell.angle_alpha   90.00
_cell.angle_beta   90.00
_cell.angle_gamma   90.00
#
_symmetry.space_group_name_H-M   'P 1'
#
loop_
_entity.id
_entity.type
_entity.pdbx_description
1 polymer ?
#
loop_
_entity_poly.entity_id
_entity_poly.type
_entity_poly.pdbx_seq_one_letter_code
_entity_poly.pdbx_strand_id
1 'polypeptide(L)'
;MFDEIVANPEPGPLDFHRADGKVVRFDRPFNFLASHNAGVPHLDLRAPWLRQLELRDCRPIKHFRQDEDDIYRLARIEDLDGHAITFLRDADRVLERAEGTDGLALAFTNDERGRRTGITLIGTDGSRLDLARYAYDAKGRMTEADCAFGMSVAYLWEPDRDLLAAWHNRTRRSQSRFTYDAATRRTTSLPGAAEALAQRFRLRRAPQRHRRDRRLRPQSLPHLRRSRLRDRASARTRSPTWRGSRWPPPGSSKRLS
;
A
#
# COMPACT_ATOMS: atom_id res chain seq x y z
N MET A 1 -3.41 12.06 4.62
CA MET A 1 -2.85 12.53 5.91
C MET A 1 -3.06 11.40 6.90
N PHE A 2 -2.04 11.01 7.69
CA PHE A 2 -2.17 9.94 8.71
C PHE A 2 -2.46 10.52 10.11
N ASP A 3 -2.65 11.83 10.20
CA ASP A 3 -2.98 12.55 11.42
C ASP A 3 -4.50 12.74 11.50
N GLU A 4 -5.04 12.71 12.71
CA GLU A 4 -6.46 13.00 12.95
C GLU A 4 -6.65 14.50 13.15
N ILE A 5 -7.59 15.10 12.41
CA ILE A 5 -7.87 16.54 12.47
C ILE A 5 -9.37 16.79 12.47
N VAL A 6 -9.80 17.92 13.02
CA VAL A 6 -11.15 18.46 12.82
C VAL A 6 -11.03 19.75 12.00
N ALA A 7 -11.62 19.74 10.80
CA ALA A 7 -11.64 20.86 9.87
C ALA A 7 -12.92 21.68 10.03
N ASN A 8 -12.85 22.97 9.68
CA ASN A 8 -13.97 23.91 9.70
C ASN A 8 -14.30 24.36 8.26
N PRO A 9 -14.96 23.51 7.45
CA PRO A 9 -15.14 23.76 6.02
C PRO A 9 -16.11 24.92 5.69
N GLU A 10 -17.07 25.17 6.58
CA GLU A 10 -18.07 26.23 6.47
C GLU A 10 -18.54 26.65 7.87
N PRO A 11 -19.12 27.86 8.04
CA PRO A 11 -19.57 28.33 9.35
C PRO A 11 -20.64 27.42 9.97
N GLY A 12 -20.30 26.80 11.10
CA GLY A 12 -21.16 25.85 11.80
C GLY A 12 -20.50 24.49 11.89
N PRO A 13 -20.80 23.55 10.99
CA PRO A 13 -20.41 22.15 11.08
C PRO A 13 -18.90 21.95 11.05
N LEU A 14 -18.47 20.85 11.64
CA LEU A 14 -17.08 20.43 11.77
C LEU A 14 -16.89 19.05 11.14
N ASP A 15 -15.84 18.89 10.34
CA ASP A 15 -15.49 17.62 9.70
C ASP A 15 -14.33 16.96 10.42
N PHE A 16 -14.60 15.88 11.15
CA PHE A 16 -13.58 15.05 11.77
C PHE A 16 -12.99 14.07 10.74
N HIS A 17 -11.75 14.30 10.36
CA HIS A 17 -10.97 13.42 9.49
C HIS A 17 -10.24 12.38 10.33
N ARG A 18 -10.58 11.11 10.12
CA ARG A 18 -10.00 9.96 10.80
C ARG A 18 -8.71 9.50 10.13
N ALA A 19 -7.86 8.79 10.90
CA ALA A 19 -6.63 8.18 10.38
C ALA A 19 -6.87 7.12 9.28
N ASP A 20 -8.09 6.56 9.16
CA ASP A 20 -8.50 5.66 8.07
C ASP A 20 -8.96 6.39 6.80
N GLY A 21 -8.90 7.73 6.79
CA GLY A 21 -9.31 8.59 5.68
C GLY A 21 -10.81 8.87 5.59
N LYS A 22 -11.64 8.34 6.50
CA LYS A 22 -13.06 8.67 6.55
C LYS A 22 -13.29 10.04 7.20
N VAL A 23 -14.37 10.69 6.80
CA VAL A 23 -14.82 11.95 7.38
C VAL A 23 -16.13 11.71 8.13
N VAL A 24 -16.23 12.25 9.34
CA VAL A 24 -17.47 12.30 10.14
C VAL A 24 -17.83 13.76 10.36
N ARG A 25 -18.98 14.19 9.84
CA ARG A 25 -19.51 15.54 10.06
C ARG A 25 -20.25 15.61 11.39
N PHE A 26 -20.01 16.68 12.14
CA PHE A 26 -20.69 17.03 13.38
C PHE A 26 -21.27 18.45 13.24
N ASP A 27 -22.40 18.73 13.87
CA ASP A 27 -22.80 20.12 14.13
C ASP A 27 -21.83 20.74 15.13
N ARG A 28 -21.68 22.07 15.16
CA ARG A 28 -20.76 22.69 16.14
C ARG A 28 -21.27 22.43 17.56
N PRO A 29 -20.49 21.80 18.46
CA PRO A 29 -20.86 21.73 19.86
C PRO A 29 -20.92 23.14 20.45
N PHE A 30 -21.88 23.36 21.36
CA PHE A 30 -22.11 24.67 21.96
C PHE A 30 -22.02 24.56 23.49
N ASN A 31 -20.99 25.19 24.07
CA ASN A 31 -20.74 25.17 25.51
C ASN A 31 -20.65 23.70 26.02
N PHE A 32 -21.49 23.30 26.97
CA PHE A 32 -21.58 21.94 27.49
C PHE A 32 -22.42 20.97 26.63
N LEU A 33 -23.07 21.44 25.56
CA LEU A 33 -23.84 20.57 24.67
C LEU A 33 -22.92 19.90 23.65
N ALA A 34 -22.75 18.59 23.85
CA ALA A 34 -22.07 17.68 22.95
C ALA A 34 -22.79 17.54 21.61
N SER A 35 -22.00 17.38 20.55
CA SER A 35 -22.46 17.07 19.20
C SER A 35 -22.28 15.57 18.92
N HIS A 36 -23.36 14.94 18.45
CA HIS A 36 -23.42 13.50 18.19
C HIS A 36 -23.74 13.26 16.71
N ASN A 37 -23.20 12.18 16.15
CA ASN A 37 -23.56 11.73 14.80
C ASN A 37 -24.24 10.36 14.89
N ALA A 38 -25.50 10.27 14.42
CA ALA A 38 -26.31 9.06 14.50
C ALA A 38 -25.73 7.86 13.73
N GLY A 39 -24.87 8.09 12.73
CA GLY A 39 -24.14 7.05 12.00
C GLY A 39 -22.93 6.48 12.76
N VAL A 40 -22.42 7.20 13.78
CA VAL A 40 -21.29 6.79 14.62
C VAL A 40 -21.53 7.16 16.09
N PRO A 41 -22.53 6.55 16.76
CA PRO A 41 -23.00 6.94 18.10
C PRO A 41 -22.00 6.68 19.25
N HIS A 42 -20.81 6.14 18.95
CA HIS A 42 -19.70 6.00 19.88
C HIS A 42 -18.79 7.23 19.94
N LEU A 43 -19.01 8.20 19.03
CA LEU A 43 -18.28 9.46 18.96
C LEU A 43 -19.13 10.61 19.54
N ASP A 44 -18.55 11.33 20.49
CA ASP A 44 -19.15 12.46 21.20
C ASP A 44 -18.15 13.64 21.16
N LEU A 45 -18.50 14.70 20.43
CA LEU A 45 -17.64 15.87 20.17
C LEU A 45 -18.08 17.07 21.03
N ARG A 46 -17.15 17.69 21.75
CA ARG A 46 -17.40 18.80 22.69
C ARG A 46 -16.43 19.94 22.45
N ALA A 47 -16.82 21.15 22.85
CA ALA A 47 -15.98 22.34 22.87
C ALA A 47 -15.85 22.86 24.32
N PRO A 48 -15.01 22.24 25.17
CA PRO A 48 -14.89 22.61 26.58
C PRO A 48 -14.32 24.03 26.76
N TRP A 49 -13.56 24.53 25.78
CA TRP A 49 -12.97 25.86 25.81
C TRP A 49 -12.76 26.44 24.41
N LEU A 50 -12.50 27.75 24.33
CA LEU A 50 -12.19 28.41 23.07
C LEU A 50 -10.94 27.78 22.42
N ARG A 51 -11.03 27.47 21.12
CA ARG A 51 -9.98 26.77 20.34
C ARG A 51 -9.60 25.36 20.82
N GLN A 52 -10.43 24.73 21.65
CA GLN A 52 -10.22 23.36 22.12
C GLN A 52 -11.44 22.51 21.81
N LEU A 53 -11.20 21.28 21.34
CA LEU A 53 -12.24 20.27 21.14
C LEU A 53 -11.85 18.97 21.84
N GLU A 54 -12.83 18.29 22.41
CA GLU A 54 -12.71 16.94 22.93
C GLU A 54 -13.58 16.01 22.09
N LEU A 55 -13.01 14.93 21.56
CA LEU A 55 -13.75 13.84 20.93
C LEU A 55 -13.55 12.57 21.77
N ARG A 56 -14.63 12.10 22.38
CA ARG A 56 -14.64 10.80 23.05
C ARG A 56 -14.92 9.69 22.04
N ASP A 57 -14.10 8.65 22.03
CA ASP A 57 -14.22 7.48 21.15
C ASP A 57 -14.32 6.22 22.02
N CYS A 58 -15.54 5.93 22.51
CA CYS A 58 -15.81 4.98 23.61
C CYS A 58 -15.07 5.29 24.94
N ARG A 59 -13.79 4.88 25.03
CA ARG A 59 -12.91 4.97 26.21
C ARG A 59 -11.90 6.11 26.08
N PRO A 60 -11.01 6.15 25.06
CA PRO A 60 -10.11 7.28 24.88
C PRO A 60 -10.86 8.59 24.63
N ILE A 61 -10.31 9.67 25.18
CA ILE A 61 -10.67 11.05 24.94
C ILE A 61 -9.54 11.68 24.12
N LYS A 62 -9.90 12.24 22.96
CA LYS A 62 -8.97 12.87 22.03
C LYS A 62 -9.13 14.38 22.12
N HIS A 63 -8.06 15.06 22.49
CA HIS A 63 -8.00 16.51 22.64
C HIS A 63 -7.40 17.13 21.37
N PHE A 64 -8.11 18.08 20.79
CA PHE A 64 -7.66 18.84 19.62
C PHE A 64 -7.53 20.32 19.98
N ARG A 65 -6.49 20.95 19.45
CA ARG A 65 -6.27 22.40 19.58
C ARG A 65 -6.33 23.04 18.20
N GLN A 66 -7.03 24.17 18.09
CA GLN A 66 -7.05 24.96 16.87
C GLN A 66 -5.73 25.72 16.71
N ASP A 67 -5.12 25.62 15.54
CA ASP A 67 -4.03 26.49 15.13
C ASP A 67 -4.56 27.69 14.32
N GLU A 68 -3.66 28.52 13.81
CA GLU A 68 -3.98 29.77 13.11
C GLU A 68 -4.67 29.56 11.74
N ASP A 69 -4.52 28.37 11.15
CA ASP A 69 -5.15 27.99 9.88
C ASP A 69 -6.57 27.44 10.06
N ASP A 70 -7.20 27.70 11.22
CA ASP A 70 -8.55 27.33 11.61
C ASP A 70 -8.81 25.80 11.72
N ILE A 71 -7.77 24.99 11.48
CA ILE A 71 -7.78 23.53 11.65
C ILE A 71 -7.46 23.16 13.10
N TYR A 72 -8.22 22.23 13.66
CA TYR A 72 -7.96 21.62 14.95
C TYR A 72 -7.12 20.35 14.77
N ARG A 73 -5.90 20.33 15.31
CA ARG A 73 -4.98 19.18 15.26
C ARG A 73 -4.98 18.41 16.57
N LEU A 74 -4.82 17.09 16.49
CA LEU A 74 -4.76 16.21 17.65
C LEU A 74 -3.56 16.56 18.54
N ALA A 75 -3.83 17.09 19.73
CA ALA A 75 -2.82 17.55 20.70
C ALA A 75 -2.54 16.50 21.78
N ARG A 76 -3.54 15.72 22.20
CA ARG A 76 -3.39 14.68 23.24
C ARG A 76 -4.44 13.58 23.07
N ILE A 77 -4.09 12.34 23.36
CA ILE A 77 -5.05 11.26 23.62
C ILE A 77 -4.86 10.84 25.07
N GLU A 78 -5.94 10.69 25.83
CA GLU A 78 -5.91 10.06 27.15
C GLU A 78 -6.97 8.97 27.28
N ASP A 79 -6.77 8.03 28.20
CA ASP A 79 -7.82 7.11 28.65
C ASP A 79 -8.43 7.55 30.00
N LEU A 80 -9.41 6.76 30.48
CA LEU A 80 -10.11 7.03 31.74
C LEU A 80 -9.27 6.69 32.98
N ASP A 81 -8.16 5.99 32.81
CA ASP A 81 -7.23 5.60 33.87
C ASP A 81 -6.10 6.65 34.04
N GLY A 82 -6.09 7.68 33.19
CA GLY A 82 -5.18 8.82 33.23
C GLY A 82 -3.91 8.64 32.41
N HIS A 83 -3.75 7.53 31.70
CA HIS A 83 -2.63 7.36 30.77
C HIS A 83 -2.87 8.23 29.53
N ALA A 84 -1.83 8.94 29.10
CA ALA A 84 -1.95 9.86 27.97
C ALA A 84 -0.73 9.88 27.07
N ILE A 85 -0.96 10.21 25.80
CA ILE A 85 0.04 10.51 24.78
C ILE A 85 -0.19 11.94 24.31
N THR A 86 0.80 12.81 24.53
CA THR A 86 0.80 14.20 24.07
C THR A 86 1.58 14.34 22.77
N PHE A 87 1.05 15.06 21.79
CA PHE A 87 1.61 15.21 20.45
C PHE A 87 2.19 16.61 20.24
N LEU A 88 3.51 16.69 20.06
CA LEU A 88 4.26 17.93 19.90
C LEU A 88 4.62 18.16 18.43
N ARG A 89 4.35 19.38 17.96
CA ARG A 89 4.57 19.83 16.58
C ARG A 89 5.46 21.07 16.56
N ASP A 90 6.21 21.22 15.48
CA ASP A 90 7.01 22.42 15.20
C ASP A 90 6.13 23.63 14.78
N ALA A 91 6.79 24.75 14.45
CA ALA A 91 6.13 25.96 13.98
C ALA A 91 5.41 25.77 12.62
N ASP A 92 5.88 24.85 11.79
CA ASP A 92 5.25 24.47 10.51
C ASP A 92 4.11 23.46 10.70
N ARG A 93 3.78 23.13 11.95
CA ARG A 93 2.68 22.24 12.38
C ARG A 93 2.93 20.77 11.99
N VAL A 94 4.19 20.38 11.78
CA VAL A 94 4.63 19.01 11.49
C VAL A 94 4.94 18.27 12.80
N LEU A 95 4.56 16.99 12.89
CA LEU A 95 4.75 16.18 14.10
C LEU A 95 6.23 15.83 14.31
N GLU A 96 6.80 16.29 15.43
CA GLU A 96 8.18 16.07 15.87
C GLU A 96 8.29 15.11 17.07
N ARG A 97 7.24 15.00 17.89
CA ARG A 97 7.23 14.10 19.04
C ARG A 97 5.85 13.60 19.44
N ALA A 98 5.80 12.40 20.00
CA ALA A 98 4.72 11.96 20.87
C ALA A 98 5.31 11.50 22.22
N GLU A 99 4.74 11.94 23.33
CA GLU A 99 5.23 11.67 24.69
C GLU A 99 4.17 10.98 25.54
N GLY A 100 4.51 9.82 26.09
CA GLY A 100 3.65 9.04 26.98
C GLY A 100 3.81 9.46 28.44
N THR A 101 2.74 9.31 29.23
CA THR A 101 2.76 9.45 30.69
C THR A 101 3.62 8.40 31.41
N ASP A 102 4.01 7.33 30.71
CA ASP A 102 4.98 6.32 31.15
C ASP A 102 6.44 6.79 31.03
N GLY A 103 6.67 7.98 30.46
CA GLY A 103 7.99 8.56 30.22
C GLY A 103 8.69 8.04 28.96
N LEU A 104 8.04 7.18 28.16
CA LEU A 104 8.51 6.84 26.82
C LEU A 104 8.12 7.94 25.83
N ALA A 105 8.96 8.15 24.81
CA ALA A 105 8.63 9.09 23.74
C ALA A 105 9.00 8.55 22.36
N LEU A 106 8.21 8.89 21.36
CA LEU A 106 8.57 8.72 19.94
C LEU A 106 9.05 10.06 19.42
N ALA A 107 10.30 10.12 18.99
CA ALA A 107 10.84 11.24 18.21
C ALA A 107 10.73 10.95 16.71
N PHE A 108 10.51 12.00 15.95
CA PHE A 108 9.95 11.92 14.61
C PHE A 108 10.71 12.87 13.67
N THR A 109 11.58 12.32 12.81
CA THR A 109 12.32 13.15 11.83
C THR A 109 11.48 13.35 10.58
N ASN A 110 11.54 14.55 10.01
CA ASN A 110 10.87 14.94 8.77
C ASN A 110 11.91 15.47 7.77
N ASP A 111 11.54 15.56 6.49
CA ASP A 111 12.26 16.37 5.51
C ASP A 111 11.65 17.77 5.38
N GLU A 112 12.28 18.64 4.57
CA GLU A 112 11.85 20.01 4.26
C GLU A 112 10.44 20.11 3.65
N ARG A 113 9.82 18.98 3.26
CA ARG A 113 8.47 18.90 2.70
C ARG A 113 7.47 18.31 3.72
N GLY A 114 7.86 18.21 5.00
CA GLY A 114 7.06 17.65 6.08
C GLY A 114 6.85 16.14 5.99
N ARG A 115 7.65 15.41 5.19
CA ARG A 115 7.50 13.95 5.03
C ARG A 115 8.35 13.23 6.07
N ARG A 116 7.72 12.29 6.79
CA ARG A 116 8.35 11.42 7.79
C ARG A 116 9.56 10.67 7.22
N THR A 117 10.77 10.97 7.66
CA THR A 117 12.02 10.27 7.26
C THR A 117 12.48 9.23 8.29
N GLY A 118 11.99 9.30 9.53
CA GLY A 118 12.43 8.38 10.58
C GLY A 118 11.59 8.46 11.86
N ILE A 119 11.64 7.36 12.61
CA ILE A 119 10.96 7.19 13.91
C ILE A 119 11.98 6.59 14.88
N THR A 120 12.22 7.25 16.01
CA THR A 120 13.13 6.80 17.07
C THR A 120 12.37 6.73 18.38
N LEU A 121 12.37 5.56 19.04
CA LEU A 121 11.93 5.42 20.41
C LEU A 121 12.98 6.01 21.35
N ILE A 122 12.53 6.74 22.36
CA ILE A 122 13.32 7.29 23.45
C ILE A 122 12.85 6.61 24.73
N GLY A 123 13.76 5.91 25.40
CA GLY A 123 13.53 5.26 26.69
C GLY A 123 13.47 6.26 27.84
N THR A 124 12.93 5.83 28.98
CA THR A 124 12.86 6.61 30.22
C THR A 124 14.24 6.96 30.79
N ASP A 125 15.27 6.20 30.43
CA ASP A 125 16.69 6.42 30.71
C ASP A 125 17.38 7.35 29.68
N GLY A 126 16.63 7.87 28.69
CA GLY A 126 17.16 8.65 27.57
C GLY A 126 17.82 7.82 26.47
N SER A 127 17.83 6.48 26.56
CA SER A 127 18.30 5.61 25.49
C SER A 127 17.51 5.85 24.20
N ARG A 128 18.15 5.63 23.03
CA ARG A 128 17.54 5.90 21.72
C ARG A 128 17.61 4.65 20.85
N LEU A 129 16.47 4.28 20.27
CA LEU A 129 16.31 3.11 19.43
C LEU A 129 15.54 3.48 18.16
N ASP A 130 16.23 3.48 17.02
CA ASP A 130 15.59 3.71 15.73
C ASP A 130 14.62 2.56 15.40
N LEU A 131 13.35 2.89 15.24
CA LEU A 131 12.29 1.93 14.91
C LEU A 131 12.13 1.79 13.40
N ALA A 132 12.16 2.92 12.68
CA ALA A 132 11.99 2.95 11.23
C ALA A 132 12.70 4.14 10.58
N ARG A 133 13.06 3.98 9.30
CA ARG A 133 13.60 5.02 8.41
C ARG A 133 12.93 4.92 7.04
N TYR A 134 12.69 6.06 6.40
CA TYR A 134 12.00 6.13 5.11
C TYR A 134 12.78 7.01 4.13
N ALA A 135 12.91 6.54 2.89
CA ALA A 135 13.48 7.30 1.79
C ALA A 135 12.43 7.56 0.72
N TYR A 136 12.59 8.68 0.01
CA TYR A 136 11.69 9.11 -1.05
C TYR A 136 12.46 9.61 -2.27
N ASP A 137 11.87 9.49 -3.45
CA ASP A 137 12.38 10.15 -4.65
C ASP A 137 11.98 11.64 -4.72
N ALA A 138 12.56 12.34 -5.70
CA ALA A 138 12.30 13.76 -5.96
C ALA A 138 10.82 14.05 -6.30
N LYS A 139 10.09 13.10 -6.90
CA LYS A 139 8.68 13.25 -7.27
C LYS A 139 7.75 13.20 -6.05
N GLY A 140 8.18 12.61 -4.94
CA GLY A 140 7.37 12.50 -3.72
C GLY A 140 7.32 11.08 -3.16
N ARG A 141 7.74 10.07 -3.94
CA ARG A 141 7.30 8.68 -3.81
C ARG A 141 8.25 7.90 -2.93
N MET A 142 7.72 7.11 -1.99
CA MET A 142 8.55 6.30 -1.08
C MET A 142 9.33 5.25 -1.87
N THR A 143 10.65 5.23 -1.71
CA THR A 143 11.58 4.28 -2.34
C THR A 143 12.07 3.22 -1.38
N GLU A 144 12.10 3.51 -0.08
CA GLU A 144 12.54 2.58 0.96
C GLU A 144 11.78 2.83 2.27
N ALA A 145 11.45 1.74 2.95
CA ALA A 145 10.96 1.69 4.31
C ALA A 145 11.77 0.65 5.07
N ASP A 146 12.75 1.12 5.83
CA ASP A 146 13.60 0.28 6.68
C ASP A 146 12.98 0.21 8.09
N CYS A 147 12.74 -0.99 8.60
CA CYS A 147 12.13 -1.21 9.91
C CYS A 147 13.05 -2.08 10.77
N ALA A 148 13.44 -1.61 11.95
CA ALA A 148 14.27 -2.39 12.88
C ALA A 148 13.53 -3.64 13.40
N PHE A 149 12.22 -3.50 13.67
CA PHE A 149 11.35 -4.56 14.16
C PHE A 149 10.24 -4.87 13.14
N GLY A 150 10.63 -5.23 11.91
CA GLY A 150 9.66 -5.56 10.87
C GLY A 150 10.29 -5.98 9.55
N MET A 151 9.46 -6.10 8.51
CA MET A 151 9.94 -6.30 7.14
C MET A 151 10.35 -4.97 6.54
N SER A 152 11.65 -4.73 6.37
CA SER A 152 12.14 -3.64 5.51
C SER A 152 11.82 -3.91 4.04
N VAL A 153 11.33 -2.90 3.33
CA VAL A 153 10.85 -2.97 1.93
C VAL A 153 11.46 -1.85 1.08
N ALA A 154 11.92 -2.21 -0.11
CA ALA A 154 12.31 -1.27 -1.17
C ALA A 154 11.26 -1.28 -2.30
N TYR A 155 10.97 -0.09 -2.82
CA TYR A 155 9.96 0.19 -3.86
C TYR A 155 10.64 0.75 -5.11
N LEU A 156 10.36 0.14 -6.25
CA LEU A 156 10.84 0.57 -7.56
C LEU A 156 9.65 1.10 -8.36
N TRP A 157 9.76 2.34 -8.81
CA TRP A 157 8.72 3.01 -9.59
C TRP A 157 9.07 3.00 -11.08
N GLU A 158 8.05 3.11 -11.93
CA GLU A 158 8.25 3.44 -13.34
C GLU A 158 8.92 4.84 -13.46
N PRO A 159 9.90 5.03 -14.37
CA PRO A 159 10.60 6.32 -14.48
C PRO A 159 9.65 7.48 -14.84
N ASP A 160 8.83 7.25 -15.86
CA ASP A 160 8.01 8.30 -16.50
C ASP A 160 6.57 8.36 -15.97
N ARG A 161 6.14 7.36 -15.18
CA ARG A 161 4.75 7.21 -14.71
C ARG A 161 4.73 7.09 -13.19
N ASP A 162 3.67 7.58 -12.56
CA ASP A 162 3.44 7.37 -11.13
C ASP A 162 2.82 5.99 -10.85
N LEU A 163 3.59 4.95 -11.17
CA LEU A 163 3.17 3.55 -11.06
C LEU A 163 4.30 2.72 -10.43
N LEU A 164 3.94 1.85 -9.50
CA LEU A 164 4.89 0.97 -8.83
C LEU A 164 5.29 -0.19 -9.75
N ALA A 165 6.51 -0.18 -10.27
CA ALA A 165 7.04 -1.23 -11.15
C ALA A 165 7.33 -2.53 -10.39
N ALA A 166 7.90 -2.43 -9.17
CA ALA A 166 8.17 -3.59 -8.31
C ALA A 166 8.33 -3.18 -6.84
N TRP A 167 8.21 -4.15 -5.93
CA TRP A 167 8.72 -4.03 -4.56
C TRP A 167 9.40 -5.32 -4.14
N HIS A 168 10.33 -5.23 -3.20
CA HIS A 168 10.94 -6.39 -2.55
C HIS A 168 11.36 -6.10 -1.11
N ASN A 169 11.40 -7.12 -0.27
CA ASN A 169 12.07 -7.02 1.03
C ASN A 169 13.61 -7.09 0.89
N ARG A 170 14.34 -6.70 1.94
CA ARG A 170 15.83 -6.73 1.91
C ARG A 170 16.42 -8.11 1.61
N THR A 171 15.76 -9.20 2.03
CA THR A 171 16.19 -10.58 1.72
C THR A 171 15.82 -11.07 0.32
N ARG A 172 15.03 -10.29 -0.46
CA ARG A 172 14.39 -10.64 -1.73
C ARG A 172 13.52 -11.91 -1.72
N ARG A 173 13.26 -12.52 -0.55
CA ARG A 173 12.38 -13.69 -0.39
C ARG A 173 10.92 -13.34 -0.63
N SER A 174 10.55 -12.07 -0.40
CA SER A 174 9.23 -11.53 -0.69
C SER A 174 9.40 -10.38 -1.68
N GLN A 175 8.92 -10.57 -2.91
CA GLN A 175 8.93 -9.53 -3.94
C GLN A 175 7.72 -9.68 -4.87
N SER A 176 7.35 -8.60 -5.54
CA SER A 176 6.39 -8.61 -6.64
C SER A 176 6.78 -7.60 -7.72
N ARG A 177 6.61 -8.00 -8.98
CA ARG A 177 6.72 -7.10 -10.15
C ARG A 177 5.35 -6.92 -10.81
N PHE A 178 5.11 -5.70 -11.25
CA PHE A 178 3.86 -5.22 -11.84
C PHE A 178 4.13 -4.82 -13.29
N THR A 179 3.13 -4.94 -14.13
CA THR A 179 3.12 -4.37 -15.49
C THR A 179 1.76 -3.77 -15.76
N TYR A 180 1.71 -2.72 -16.58
CA TYR A 180 0.52 -1.91 -16.80
C TYR A 180 0.26 -1.71 -18.29
N ASP A 181 -1.02 -1.62 -18.67
CA ASP A 181 -1.39 -1.24 -20.03
C ASP A 181 -1.27 0.29 -20.25
N ALA A 182 -1.58 0.73 -21.47
CA ALA A 182 -1.60 2.14 -21.82
C ALA A 182 -2.63 2.94 -20.98
N ALA A 183 -3.73 2.30 -20.59
CA ALA A 183 -4.79 2.87 -19.76
C ALA A 183 -4.55 2.71 -18.24
N THR A 184 -3.28 2.63 -17.82
CA THR A 184 -2.79 2.48 -16.43
C THR A 184 -3.34 1.27 -15.64
N ARG A 185 -4.00 0.30 -16.29
CA ARG A 185 -4.53 -0.89 -15.60
C ARG A 185 -3.45 -1.96 -15.48
N ARG A 186 -3.29 -2.49 -14.26
CA ARG A 186 -2.35 -3.57 -13.93
C ARG A 186 -2.71 -4.84 -14.70
N THR A 187 -1.82 -5.28 -15.58
CA THR A 187 -2.04 -6.41 -16.50
C THR A 187 -1.45 -7.72 -16.00
N THR A 188 -0.39 -7.67 -15.17
CA THR A 188 0.21 -8.88 -14.59
C THR A 188 0.86 -8.57 -13.24
N SER A 189 0.83 -9.56 -12.34
CA SER A 189 1.60 -9.57 -11.10
C SER A 189 2.41 -10.86 -11.05
N LEU A 190 3.73 -10.77 -10.93
CA LEU A 190 4.59 -11.93 -10.69
C LEU A 190 5.08 -11.90 -9.25
N PRO A 191 4.60 -12.80 -8.36
CA PRO A 191 5.22 -13.00 -7.06
C PRO A 191 6.61 -13.64 -7.25
N GLY A 192 7.58 -13.30 -6.40
CA GLY A 192 9.01 -13.63 -6.59
C GLY A 192 9.32 -15.10 -6.93
N ALA A 193 8.59 -16.05 -6.34
CA ALA A 193 8.77 -17.48 -6.63
C ALA A 193 8.42 -17.86 -8.09
N ALA A 194 7.46 -17.17 -8.71
CA ALA A 194 7.06 -17.42 -10.10
C ALA A 194 8.10 -16.86 -11.10
N GLU A 195 8.85 -15.83 -10.72
CA GLU A 195 9.88 -15.24 -11.58
C GLU A 195 11.07 -16.19 -11.80
N ALA A 196 11.51 -16.89 -10.74
CA ALA A 196 12.58 -17.89 -10.84
C ALA A 196 12.24 -19.03 -11.82
N LEU A 197 10.96 -19.43 -11.90
CA LEU A 197 10.47 -20.38 -12.91
C LEU A 197 10.41 -19.74 -14.30
N ALA A 198 9.86 -18.53 -14.44
CA ALA A 198 9.74 -17.85 -15.72
C ALA A 198 11.08 -17.57 -16.40
N GLN A 199 12.12 -17.20 -15.64
CA GLN A 199 13.49 -17.03 -16.16
C GLN A 199 14.08 -18.37 -16.64
N ARG A 200 13.82 -19.47 -15.93
CA ARG A 200 14.25 -20.84 -16.30
C ARG A 200 13.60 -21.32 -17.61
N PHE A 201 12.37 -20.89 -17.91
CA PHE A 201 11.72 -21.16 -19.20
C PHE A 201 12.22 -20.27 -20.35
N ARG A 202 12.64 -19.02 -20.09
CA ARG A 202 13.26 -18.16 -21.13
C ARG A 202 14.60 -18.70 -21.63
N LEU A 203 15.46 -19.21 -20.73
CA LEU A 203 16.77 -19.75 -21.10
C LEU A 203 16.72 -21.07 -21.90
N ARG A 204 15.58 -21.80 -21.89
CA ARG A 204 15.37 -22.99 -22.75
C ARG A 204 14.93 -22.68 -24.18
N ARG A 205 14.73 -21.40 -24.55
CA ARG A 205 14.38 -20.96 -25.91
C ARG A 205 15.49 -20.14 -26.59
N ALA A 206 16.75 -20.36 -26.23
CA ALA A 206 17.85 -20.01 -27.12
C ALA A 206 17.85 -21.00 -28.31
N PRO A 207 17.62 -20.56 -29.57
CA PRO A 207 17.75 -21.47 -30.70
C PRO A 207 19.23 -21.85 -30.85
N GLN A 208 19.52 -23.15 -30.90
CA GLN A 208 20.85 -23.61 -31.30
C GLN A 208 21.14 -23.08 -32.71
N ARG A 209 22.05 -22.10 -32.79
CA ARG A 209 22.65 -21.70 -34.06
C ARG A 209 23.56 -22.85 -34.52
N HIS A 210 22.96 -23.84 -35.18
CA HIS A 210 23.73 -24.80 -35.97
C HIS A 210 24.59 -24.02 -36.96
N ARG A 211 25.92 -24.07 -36.76
CA ARG A 211 26.86 -23.81 -37.85
C ARG A 211 26.44 -24.70 -39.01
N ARG A 212 26.24 -24.11 -40.19
CA ARG A 212 26.21 -24.87 -41.44
C ARG A 212 27.44 -24.51 -42.25
N ASP A 213 28.04 -25.57 -42.78
CA ASP A 213 29.44 -25.57 -43.13
C ASP A 213 29.80 -24.89 -44.44
N ARG A 214 31.11 -24.65 -44.53
CA ARG A 214 31.84 -24.08 -45.65
C ARG A 214 31.66 -24.97 -46.89
N ARG A 215 31.34 -24.34 -48.02
CA ARG A 215 31.11 -25.01 -49.31
C ARG A 215 32.34 -25.82 -49.74
N LEU A 216 32.14 -27.10 -50.08
CA LEU A 216 33.00 -27.87 -50.98
C LEU A 216 32.15 -28.57 -52.04
N ARG A 217 32.70 -28.73 -53.25
CA ARG A 217 31.99 -29.17 -54.46
C ARG A 217 31.78 -30.69 -54.47
N PRO A 218 30.70 -31.20 -55.10
CA PRO A 218 30.56 -32.62 -55.39
C PRO A 218 31.31 -33.01 -56.67
N GLN A 219 31.92 -34.20 -56.69
CA GLN A 219 32.34 -34.92 -57.89
C GLN A 219 31.61 -36.26 -58.00
N SER A 220 31.12 -36.55 -59.22
CA SER A 220 30.79 -37.85 -59.83
C SER A 220 30.35 -39.08 -58.99
N LEU A 221 29.15 -39.55 -59.31
CA LEU A 221 28.61 -40.93 -59.13
C LEU A 221 29.45 -42.00 -59.89
N PRO A 222 29.34 -43.31 -59.55
CA PRO A 222 28.32 -44.17 -60.20
C PRO A 222 27.59 -45.22 -59.29
N HIS A 223 26.33 -45.53 -59.65
CA HIS A 223 25.65 -46.85 -59.73
C HIS A 223 25.83 -47.92 -58.60
N LEU A 224 24.84 -48.68 -58.09
CA LEU A 224 23.49 -49.17 -58.49
C LEU A 224 22.67 -49.47 -57.18
N ARG A 225 21.47 -50.10 -57.08
CA ARG A 225 20.53 -50.74 -58.03
C ARG A 225 19.06 -50.30 -57.82
N ARG A 226 18.19 -51.14 -57.22
CA ARG A 226 16.72 -51.03 -57.07
C ARG A 226 16.14 -52.06 -56.08
N SER A 227 15.14 -51.66 -55.27
CA SER A 227 13.82 -52.33 -55.08
C SER A 227 12.97 -51.54 -54.06
N ARG A 228 11.89 -50.85 -54.45
CA ARG A 228 10.47 -51.30 -54.51
C ARG A 228 9.90 -52.00 -53.26
N LEU A 229 8.96 -51.33 -52.58
CA LEU A 229 7.60 -51.85 -52.30
C LEU A 229 6.64 -50.70 -51.92
N ARG A 230 5.33 -50.96 -51.97
CA ARG A 230 4.21 -50.00 -51.75
C ARG A 230 3.41 -50.43 -50.51
N ASP A 231 2.76 -49.47 -49.84
CA ASP A 231 1.28 -49.35 -49.66
C ASP A 231 0.98 -48.30 -48.56
N ARG A 232 -0.05 -47.44 -48.53
CA ARG A 232 -1.46 -47.34 -48.97
C ARG A 232 -2.51 -47.65 -47.87
N ALA A 233 -2.98 -46.61 -47.16
CA ALA A 233 -4.30 -46.40 -46.48
C ALA A 233 -4.14 -45.28 -45.42
N SER A 234 -4.98 -44.26 -45.18
CA SER A 234 -6.38 -43.88 -45.50
C SER A 234 -7.51 -44.36 -44.58
N ALA A 235 -7.78 -43.61 -43.49
CA ALA A 235 -9.10 -43.29 -42.88
C ALA A 235 -8.85 -42.21 -41.77
N ARG A 236 -9.60 -41.11 -41.54
CA ARG A 236 -11.05 -40.90 -41.26
C ARG A 236 -11.53 -41.75 -40.05
N THR A 237 -12.24 -41.26 -39.03
CA THR A 237 -13.04 -40.02 -38.88
C THR A 237 -13.40 -39.71 -37.41
N ARG A 238 -13.92 -38.49 -37.18
CA ARG A 238 -14.93 -38.07 -36.16
C ARG A 238 -14.54 -37.82 -34.69
N SER A 239 -14.73 -36.56 -34.31
CA SER A 239 -15.03 -36.05 -32.96
C SER A 239 -16.43 -36.46 -32.48
N PRO A 240 -16.72 -36.29 -31.17
CA PRO A 240 -17.70 -35.27 -30.77
C PRO A 240 -17.16 -34.41 -29.60
N THR A 241 -17.09 -33.08 -29.71
CA THR A 241 -18.16 -32.14 -29.34
C THR A 241 -18.93 -32.51 -28.05
N TRP A 242 -18.67 -31.77 -26.97
CA TRP A 242 -19.72 -31.45 -26.00
C TRP A 242 -19.82 -29.94 -25.80
N ARG A 243 -21.02 -29.48 -25.45
CA ARG A 243 -21.50 -28.11 -25.67
C ARG A 243 -21.97 -27.50 -24.34
N GLY A 244 -21.53 -26.28 -24.07
CA GLY A 244 -22.28 -25.30 -23.26
C GLY A 244 -21.40 -24.64 -22.18
N SER A 245 -21.34 -23.31 -22.02
CA SER A 245 -22.41 -22.29 -21.92
C SER A 245 -23.26 -22.45 -20.65
N ARG A 246 -23.53 -21.41 -19.84
CA ARG A 246 -23.10 -20.00 -19.87
C ARG A 246 -23.32 -19.38 -18.46
N TRP A 247 -22.68 -18.25 -18.21
CA TRP A 247 -22.94 -17.22 -17.18
C TRP A 247 -24.42 -16.70 -17.16
N PRO A 248 -24.93 -15.88 -16.19
CA PRO A 248 -24.46 -15.55 -14.82
C PRO A 248 -25.58 -15.43 -13.71
N PRO A 249 -25.87 -14.32 -12.94
CA PRO A 249 -26.31 -14.34 -11.51
C PRO A 249 -27.74 -13.73 -11.37
N PRO A 250 -28.16 -12.90 -10.36
CA PRO A 250 -27.71 -12.61 -8.99
C PRO A 250 -28.83 -12.62 -7.90
N GLY A 251 -28.43 -12.34 -6.65
CA GLY A 251 -29.30 -11.81 -5.57
C GLY A 251 -30.31 -12.79 -4.95
N SER A 252 -30.92 -12.54 -3.79
CA SER A 252 -30.63 -11.68 -2.64
C SER A 252 -31.83 -11.76 -1.70
N SER A 253 -31.55 -11.79 -0.38
CA SER A 253 -32.42 -11.34 0.72
C SER A 253 -33.41 -12.33 1.38
N LYS A 254 -33.46 -12.16 2.72
CA LYS A 254 -34.58 -12.41 3.65
C LYS A 254 -34.98 -13.88 3.91
N ARG A 255 -35.51 -14.25 5.08
CA ARG A 255 -35.45 -13.75 6.49
C ARG A 255 -36.24 -14.77 7.32
N LEU A 256 -35.96 -14.87 8.62
CA LEU A 256 -36.74 -15.67 9.60
C LEU A 256 -36.58 -17.20 9.39
N SER A 257 -36.65 -18.04 10.44
CA SER A 257 -37.15 -17.79 11.81
C SER A 257 -36.12 -18.13 12.88
#